data_AF-A0A9X3G0D8-F1
#
_entry.id   AF-A0A9X3G0D8-F1
#
_cell.length_a   1.000
_cell.length_b   1.000
_cell.length_c   1.000
_cell.angle_alpha   90.00
_cell.angle_beta   90.00
_cell.angle_gamma   90.00
#
_symmetry.space_group_name_H-M   'P 1'
#
loop_
_entity.id
_entity.type
_entity.pdbx_description
1 polymer ?
#
loop_
_entity_poly.entity_id
_entity_poly.type
_entity_poly.pdbx_seq_one_letter_code
_entity_poly.pdbx_strand_id
1 'polypeptide(L)'
;MTHSPRDWWLDEDEHGVTARREHGAVAHVEVADEGATVQLVFWLDEGLPRQLGTARARAVFERPALSTRRPVALALPHRETDLLQEVRAHVAEAHTHVAGTTCLVDGRVR
;
A
#
# COMPACT_ATOMS: atom_id res chain seq x y z
N MET A 1 19.05 -17.20 -14.47
CA MET A 1 18.12 -16.31 -13.74
C MET A 1 18.52 -16.33 -12.28
N THR A 2 19.19 -15.28 -11.82
CA THR A 2 19.80 -15.21 -10.49
C THR A 2 18.69 -14.90 -9.47
N HIS A 3 18.29 -15.89 -8.67
CA HIS A 3 17.36 -15.68 -7.56
C HIS A 3 18.05 -14.81 -6.50
N SER A 4 17.45 -13.67 -6.17
CA SER A 4 17.87 -12.77 -5.10
C SER A 4 17.44 -13.35 -3.73
N PRO A 5 18.10 -13.04 -2.61
CA PRO A 5 17.90 -13.68 -1.29
C PRO A 5 16.64 -13.20 -0.55
N ARG A 6 15.56 -12.91 -1.27
CA ARG A 6 14.26 -12.59 -0.71
C ARG A 6 13.31 -13.68 -1.17
N ASP A 7 12.73 -14.43 -0.22
CA ASP A 7 11.70 -15.46 -0.49
C ASP A 7 10.36 -14.85 -1.00
N TRP A 8 10.38 -13.60 -1.47
CA TRP A 8 9.24 -12.87 -1.97
C TRP A 8 9.63 -11.88 -3.07
N TRP A 9 8.68 -11.60 -3.96
CA TRP A 9 8.77 -10.59 -5.02
C TRP A 9 7.47 -9.78 -5.09
N LEU A 10 7.51 -8.65 -5.80
CA LEU A 10 6.33 -7.86 -6.10
C LEU A 10 5.86 -8.18 -7.53
N ASP A 11 4.56 -8.31 -7.66
CA ASP A 11 3.81 -8.50 -8.90
C ASP A 11 2.85 -7.32 -9.03
N GLU A 12 2.88 -6.65 -10.17
CA GLU A 12 2.15 -5.41 -10.40
C GLU A 12 1.18 -5.61 -11.57
N ASP A 13 -0.07 -5.19 -11.36
CA ASP A 13 -1.11 -5.22 -12.38
C ASP A 13 -1.91 -3.92 -12.40
N GLU A 14 -2.95 -3.84 -13.23
CA GLU A 14 -3.82 -2.67 -13.32
C GLU A 14 -4.60 -2.38 -12.03
N HIS A 15 -4.79 -3.36 -11.15
CA HIS A 15 -5.58 -3.26 -9.93
C HIS A 15 -4.74 -3.10 -8.66
N GLY A 16 -3.44 -3.40 -8.68
CA GLY A 16 -2.67 -3.30 -7.45
C GLY A 16 -1.21 -3.69 -7.51
N VAL A 17 -0.65 -3.80 -6.31
CA VAL A 17 0.68 -4.38 -6.08
C VAL A 17 0.54 -5.54 -5.11
N THR A 18 0.90 -6.73 -5.58
CA THR A 18 0.82 -7.97 -4.81
C THR A 18 2.23 -8.43 -4.44
N ALA A 19 2.49 -8.66 -3.15
CA ALA A 19 3.67 -9.39 -2.74
C ALA A 19 3.38 -10.88 -2.73
N ARG A 20 4.25 -11.66 -3.38
CA ARG A 20 4.10 -13.11 -3.55
C ARG A 20 5.32 -13.84 -3.01
N ARG A 21 5.10 -15.06 -2.55
CA ARG A 21 6.10 -16.10 -2.28
C ARG A 21 5.85 -17.28 -3.19
N GLU A 22 6.72 -18.29 -3.18
CA GLU A 22 6.54 -19.54 -3.94
C GLU A 22 5.16 -20.18 -3.76
N HIS A 23 4.58 -20.06 -2.55
CA HIS A 23 3.32 -20.70 -2.17
C HIS A 23 2.08 -19.80 -2.35
N GLY A 24 2.22 -18.57 -2.83
CA GLY A 24 1.07 -17.68 -3.10
C GLY A 24 1.27 -16.21 -2.74
N ALA A 25 0.19 -15.44 -2.88
CA ALA A 25 0.15 -14.05 -2.43
C ALA A 25 0.13 -14.02 -0.89
N VAL A 26 0.94 -13.12 -0.32
CA VAL A 26 1.00 -12.93 1.14
C VAL A 26 0.48 -11.55 1.53
N ALA A 27 0.42 -10.63 0.58
CA ALA A 27 -0.02 -9.28 0.87
C ALA A 27 -0.41 -8.57 -0.44
N HIS A 28 -1.41 -7.71 -0.40
CA HIS A 28 -1.90 -6.99 -1.57
C HIS A 28 -2.19 -5.52 -1.24
N VAL A 29 -2.04 -4.64 -2.21
CA VAL A 29 -2.56 -3.28 -2.18
C VAL A 29 -3.42 -3.09 -3.40
N GLU A 30 -4.71 -2.92 -3.17
CA GLU A 30 -5.69 -2.66 -4.22
C GLU A 30 -5.76 -1.16 -4.50
N VAL A 31 -5.88 -0.79 -5.78
CA VAL A 31 -6.02 0.58 -6.28
C VAL A 31 -7.34 0.68 -7.03
N ALA A 32 -8.27 1.46 -6.50
CA ALA A 32 -9.53 1.77 -7.17
C ALA A 32 -9.59 3.26 -7.53
N ASP A 33 -9.75 3.57 -8.81
CA ASP A 33 -9.97 4.94 -9.28
C ASP A 33 -11.46 5.25 -9.34
N GLU A 34 -11.97 5.98 -8.36
CA GLU A 34 -13.38 6.39 -8.26
C GLU A 34 -13.65 7.74 -8.96
N GLY A 35 -12.77 8.16 -9.88
CA GLY A 35 -12.85 9.41 -10.62
C GLY A 35 -12.44 10.64 -9.80
N ALA A 36 -13.13 10.93 -8.70
CA ALA A 36 -12.80 12.08 -7.85
C ALA A 36 -11.68 11.79 -6.83
N THR A 37 -11.56 10.55 -6.41
CA THR A 37 -10.64 10.08 -5.36
C THR A 37 -10.07 8.73 -5.77
N VAL A 38 -8.81 8.48 -5.43
CA VAL A 38 -8.22 7.14 -5.56
C VAL A 38 -8.27 6.45 -4.20
N GLN A 39 -8.85 5.26 -4.15
CA GLN A 39 -8.89 4.43 -2.95
C GLN A 39 -7.75 3.41 -2.97
N LEU A 40 -7.10 3.24 -1.83
CA LEU A 40 -6.03 2.27 -1.63
C LEU A 40 -6.36 1.36 -0.44
N VAL A 41 -6.43 0.05 -0.66
CA VAL A 41 -6.74 -0.91 0.40
C VAL A 41 -5.58 -1.88 0.58
N PHE A 42 -4.95 -1.82 1.77
CA PHE A 42 -3.80 -2.65 2.11
C PHE A 42 -4.24 -3.88 2.87
N TRP A 43 -3.91 -5.04 2.31
CA TRP A 43 -4.07 -6.36 2.92
C TRP A 43 -2.70 -6.93 3.26
N LEU A 44 -2.56 -7.47 4.47
CA LEU A 44 -1.34 -8.10 4.96
C LEU A 44 -1.69 -9.33 5.77
N ASP A 45 -1.08 -10.46 5.44
CA ASP A 45 -1.07 -11.60 6.35
C ASP A 45 -0.24 -11.27 7.60
N GLU A 46 -0.58 -11.91 8.71
CA GLU A 46 0.15 -11.74 9.97
C GLU A 46 1.58 -12.32 9.89
N GLY A 47 2.51 -11.69 10.61
CA GLY A 47 3.88 -12.21 10.74
C GLY A 47 4.80 -11.97 9.53
N LEU A 48 4.40 -11.12 8.59
CA LEU A 48 5.23 -10.78 7.43
C LEU A 48 6.37 -9.79 7.77
N PRO A 49 7.47 -9.81 7.00
CA PRO A 49 8.54 -8.84 7.15
C PRO A 49 8.02 -7.42 6.94
N ARG A 50 8.35 -6.51 7.87
CA ARG A 50 7.90 -5.12 7.82
C ARG A 50 8.27 -4.40 6.51
N GLN A 51 9.41 -4.75 5.91
CA GLN A 51 9.85 -4.14 4.65
C GLN A 51 8.89 -4.43 3.48
N LEU A 52 8.07 -5.49 3.58
CA LEU A 52 7.12 -5.86 2.54
C LEU A 52 5.92 -4.90 2.50
N GLY A 53 5.51 -4.36 3.65
CA GLY A 53 4.51 -3.29 3.72
C GLY A 53 5.01 -2.02 3.04
N THR A 54 6.19 -1.55 3.44
CA THR A 54 6.75 -0.30 2.92
C THR A 54 7.15 -0.40 1.44
N ALA A 55 7.68 -1.54 0.98
CA ALA A 55 8.01 -1.74 -0.42
C ALA A 55 6.77 -1.65 -1.34
N ARG A 56 5.64 -2.22 -0.92
CA ARG A 56 4.38 -2.12 -1.68
C ARG A 56 3.80 -0.72 -1.65
N ALA A 57 3.89 -0.02 -0.51
CA ALA A 57 3.47 1.38 -0.44
C ALA A 57 4.27 2.23 -1.45
N ARG A 58 5.59 2.06 -1.52
CA ARG A 58 6.41 2.76 -2.52
C ARG A 58 5.98 2.44 -3.94
N ALA A 59 5.89 1.16 -4.28
CA ALA A 59 5.49 0.72 -5.61
C ALA A 59 4.10 1.22 -6.01
N VAL A 60 3.12 1.21 -5.09
CA VAL A 60 1.77 1.68 -5.41
C VAL A 60 1.77 3.17 -5.71
N PHE A 61 2.50 3.99 -4.94
CA PHE A 61 2.56 5.45 -5.14
C PHE A 61 3.31 5.89 -6.41
N GLU A 62 4.07 4.99 -7.05
CA GLU A 62 4.69 5.24 -8.37
C GLU A 62 3.70 5.11 -9.53
N ARG A 63 2.45 4.69 -9.27
CA ARG A 63 1.45 4.42 -10.33
C ARG A 63 0.88 5.69 -10.97
N PRO A 64 0.55 5.65 -12.28
CA PRO A 64 -0.01 6.80 -12.99
C PRO A 64 -1.26 7.41 -12.34
N ALA A 65 -2.15 6.58 -11.78
CA ALA A 65 -3.39 7.03 -11.11
C ALA A 65 -3.12 7.97 -9.92
N LEU A 66 -1.94 7.84 -9.29
CA LEU A 66 -1.50 8.61 -8.13
C LEU A 66 -0.50 9.73 -8.49
N SER A 67 -0.08 9.83 -9.75
CA SER A 67 0.91 10.84 -10.20
C SER A 67 0.44 12.29 -10.16
N THR A 68 -0.87 12.49 -10.04
CA THR A 68 -1.50 13.80 -9.93
C THR A 68 -1.88 14.02 -8.48
N ARG A 69 -1.80 15.26 -7.96
CA ARG A 69 -2.13 15.65 -6.57
C ARG A 69 -3.61 15.40 -6.20
N ARG A 70 -4.12 14.20 -6.45
CA ARG A 70 -5.50 13.79 -6.33
C ARG A 70 -5.79 13.47 -4.87
N PRO A 71 -7.04 13.67 -4.44
CA PRO A 71 -7.51 13.10 -3.20
C PRO A 71 -7.28 11.59 -3.17
N VAL A 72 -6.79 11.11 -2.04
CA VAL A 72 -6.64 9.69 -1.75
C VAL A 72 -7.33 9.34 -0.45
N ALA A 73 -7.90 8.14 -0.42
CA ALA A 73 -8.40 7.51 0.79
C ALA A 73 -7.76 6.14 0.92
N LEU A 74 -7.14 5.85 2.06
CA LEU A 74 -6.40 4.63 2.29
C LEU A 74 -6.96 3.89 3.49
N ALA A 75 -7.01 2.57 3.40
CA ALA A 75 -7.26 1.68 4.52
C ALA A 75 -6.05 0.76 4.70
N LEU A 76 -5.48 0.72 5.91
CA LEU A 76 -4.36 -0.14 6.26
C LEU A 76 -4.55 -0.77 7.64
N PRO A 77 -3.93 -1.93 7.93
CA PRO A 77 -4.00 -2.53 9.26
C PRO A 77 -3.36 -1.61 10.32
N HIS A 78 -4.06 -1.38 11.45
CA HIS A 78 -3.63 -0.43 12.49
C HIS A 78 -2.27 -0.75 13.12
N ARG A 79 -1.90 -2.03 13.17
CA ARG A 79 -0.64 -2.48 13.80
C ARG A 79 0.59 -2.20 12.93
N GLU A 80 0.42 -1.80 11.68
CA GLU A 80 1.50 -1.58 10.73
C GLU A 80 2.00 -0.12 10.76
N THR A 81 2.69 0.25 11.86
CA THR A 81 3.17 1.63 12.05
C THR A 81 4.16 2.07 10.97
N ASP A 82 5.05 1.19 10.53
CA ASP A 82 6.04 1.50 9.48
C ASP A 82 5.36 1.74 8.12
N LEU A 83 4.32 0.97 7.81
CA LEU A 83 3.48 1.20 6.63
C LEU A 83 2.75 2.54 6.72
N LEU A 84 2.18 2.88 7.89
CA LEU A 84 1.54 4.17 8.10
C LEU A 84 2.51 5.34 7.88
N GLN A 85 3.74 5.24 8.39
CA GLN A 85 4.75 6.28 8.19
C GLN A 85 5.14 6.41 6.71
N GLU A 86 5.34 5.28 6.02
CA GLU A 86 5.63 5.29 4.58
C GLU A 86 4.48 5.93 3.78
N VAL A 87 3.22 5.56 4.05
CA VAL A 87 2.05 6.20 3.44
C VAL A 87 2.03 7.71 3.68
N ARG A 88 2.26 8.15 4.92
CA ARG A 88 2.31 9.58 5.27
C ARG A 88 3.47 10.33 4.61
N ALA A 89 4.49 9.63 4.10
CA ALA A 89 5.56 10.23 3.31
C ALA A 89 5.11 10.58 1.87
N HIS A 90 4.07 9.92 1.35
CA HIS A 90 3.52 10.14 0.01
C HIS A 90 2.23 10.98 -0.01
N VAL A 91 1.60 11.17 1.16
CA VAL A 91 0.32 11.90 1.29
C VAL A 91 0.53 13.26 1.99
N ALA A 92 0.22 14.34 1.29
CA ALA A 92 0.10 15.70 1.84
C ALA A 92 -1.19 15.84 2.65
N GLU A 93 -1.15 16.68 3.69
CA GLU A 93 -2.32 16.98 4.53
C GLU A 93 -2.97 15.70 5.09
N ALA A 94 -2.12 14.70 5.40
CA ALA A 94 -2.60 13.38 5.80
C ALA A 94 -3.33 13.43 7.15
N HIS A 95 -4.62 13.13 7.15
CA HIS A 95 -5.43 12.87 8.33
C HIS A 95 -5.46 11.36 8.59
N THR A 96 -5.48 10.95 9.86
CA THR A 96 -5.48 9.53 10.24
C THR A 96 -6.55 9.27 11.28
N HIS A 97 -7.39 8.28 11.00
CA HIS A 97 -8.49 7.86 11.85
C HIS A 97 -8.38 6.36 12.13
N VAL A 98 -8.52 5.97 13.39
CA VAL A 98 -8.52 4.55 13.76
C VAL A 98 -9.95 4.04 13.84
N ALA A 99 -10.24 2.98 13.11
CA ALA A 99 -11.53 2.27 13.08
C ALA A 99 -11.29 0.78 13.42
N GLY A 100 -11.27 0.46 14.72
CA GLY A 100 -11.02 -0.90 15.19
C GLY A 100 -9.60 -1.38 14.85
N THR A 101 -9.51 -2.40 14.01
CA THR A 101 -8.23 -2.98 13.55
C THR A 101 -7.65 -2.29 12.31
N THR A 102 -8.34 -1.29 11.77
CA THR A 102 -7.98 -0.59 10.55
C THR A 102 -7.66 0.88 10.87
N CYS A 103 -6.60 1.40 10.26
CA CYS A 103 -6.33 2.82 10.13
C CYS A 103 -6.82 3.31 8.78
N LEU A 104 -7.62 4.36 8.80
CA LEU A 104 -8.00 5.13 7.63
C LEU A 104 -7.07 6.35 7.53
N VAL A 105 -6.59 6.62 6.33
CA VAL A 105 -5.80 7.81 6.03
C VAL A 105 -6.44 8.50 4.84
N ASP A 106 -6.62 9.81 4.92
CA ASP A 106 -7.08 10.62 3.80
C ASP A 106 -6.16 11.84 3.62
N GLY A 107 -6.12 12.36 2.40
CA GLY A 107 -5.31 13.51 2.05
C GLY A 107 -5.14 13.62 0.54
N ARG A 108 -4.00 14.15 0.10
CA ARG A 108 -3.69 14.28 -1.33
C ARG A 108 -2.33 13.68 -1.64
N VAL A 109 -2.16 13.08 -2.81
CA VAL A 109 -0.81 12.67 -3.25
C VAL A 109 0.10 13.89 -3.36
N ARG A 110 1.36 13.76 -2.94
CA ARG A 110 2.37 14.81 -2.97
C ARG A 110 2.83 15.16 -4.38
#